data_AF-A0A2T5HCR4-F1
#
_entry.id   AF-A0A2T5HCR4-F1
#
_cell.length_a   1.000
_cell.length_b   1.000
_cell.length_c   1.000
_cell.angle_alpha   90.00
_cell.angle_beta   90.00
_cell.angle_gamma   90.00
#
_symmetry.space_group_name_H-M   'P 1'
#
loop_
_entity.id
_entity.type
_entity.pdbx_description
1 polymer ?
#
loop_
_entity_poly.entity_id
_entity_poly.type
_entity_poly.pdbx_seq_one_letter_code
_entity_poly.pdbx_strand_id
1 'polypeptide(L)'
;MTRRTTRSLALLGAGSMALAMPMISQAEGFLEDTKATLNLRNAYFNRNFTNPAYPSAANPQNKAEEWTQNFILDVKSGYTPGVVGFGVDVLGTFSQKLDG
;
A
#
# COMPACT_ATOMS: atom_id res chain seq x y z
N MET A 1 -0.03 -65.21 9.37
CA MET A 1 -1.09 -64.19 9.61
C MET A 1 -0.42 -62.90 10.08
N THR A 2 -0.43 -61.87 9.24
CA THR A 2 0.41 -60.67 9.34
C THR A 2 -0.41 -59.49 9.85
N ARG A 3 -0.06 -58.95 11.03
CA ARG A 3 -0.70 -57.77 11.65
C ARG A 3 -0.06 -56.51 11.06
N ARG A 4 -0.72 -55.81 10.13
CA ARG A 4 -0.19 -54.60 9.45
C ARG A 4 -1.11 -53.37 9.47
N THR A 5 -2.18 -53.36 10.27
CA THR A 5 -3.24 -52.33 10.18
C THR A 5 -3.13 -51.16 11.16
N THR A 6 -2.25 -51.20 12.17
CA THR A 6 -2.26 -50.18 13.24
C THR A 6 -1.52 -48.88 12.91
N ARG A 7 -0.53 -48.89 11.99
CA ARG A 7 0.27 -47.69 11.68
C ARG A 7 -0.46 -46.68 10.77
N SER A 8 -1.32 -47.15 9.88
CA SER A 8 -2.05 -46.29 8.95
C SER A 8 -3.11 -45.42 9.63
N LEU A 9 -3.68 -45.90 10.74
CA LEU A 9 -4.71 -45.18 11.49
C LEU A 9 -4.14 -43.98 12.27
N ALA A 10 -2.88 -44.06 12.72
CA ALA A 10 -2.22 -42.99 13.46
C ALA A 10 -1.89 -41.78 12.57
N LEU A 11 -1.52 -41.99 11.31
CA LEU A 11 -1.28 -40.89 10.36
C LEU A 11 -2.57 -40.16 9.95
N LEU A 12 -3.69 -40.87 9.85
CA LEU A 12 -5.00 -40.27 9.56
C LEU A 12 -5.54 -39.44 10.72
N GLY A 13 -5.31 -39.87 11.97
CA GLY A 13 -5.72 -39.13 13.18
C GLY A 13 -4.88 -37.87 13.45
N ALA A 14 -3.61 -37.85 13.08
CA ALA A 14 -2.77 -36.65 13.21
C ALA A 14 -3.10 -35.59 12.14
N GLY A 15 -3.47 -36.01 10.93
CA GLY A 15 -3.86 -35.11 9.84
C GLY A 15 -5.22 -34.43 10.06
N SER A 16 -6.18 -35.09 10.72
CA SER A 16 -7.49 -34.50 10.99
C SER A 16 -7.46 -33.40 12.05
N MET A 17 -6.48 -33.42 12.97
CA MET A 17 -6.36 -32.41 14.03
C MET A 17 -5.87 -31.05 13.50
N ALA A 18 -5.10 -31.04 12.40
CA ALA A 18 -4.70 -29.82 11.70
C ALA A 18 -5.86 -29.13 10.97
N LEU A 19 -6.87 -29.90 10.54
CA LEU A 19 -8.07 -29.37 9.88
C LEU A 19 -9.13 -28.84 10.87
N ALA A 20 -9.00 -29.19 12.15
CA ALA A 20 -9.94 -28.80 13.20
C ALA A 20 -9.51 -27.53 13.96
N MET A 21 -8.30 -27.00 13.69
CA MET A 21 -7.88 -25.73 14.27
C MET A 21 -8.66 -24.60 13.58
N PRO A 22 -9.30 -23.69 14.33
CA PRO A 22 -9.80 -22.47 13.72
C PRO A 22 -8.61 -21.79 13.03
N MET A 23 -8.75 -21.48 11.75
CA MET A 23 -7.83 -20.59 11.06
C MET A 23 -8.05 -19.20 11.67
N ILE A 24 -7.42 -18.95 12.82
CA ILE A 24 -7.42 -17.63 13.46
C ILE A 24 -6.65 -16.72 12.51
N SER A 25 -7.38 -15.83 11.85
CA SER A 25 -6.81 -14.76 11.03
C SER A 25 -5.73 -14.04 11.83
N GLN A 26 -4.50 -13.99 11.31
CA GLN A 26 -3.38 -13.28 11.94
C GLN A 26 -3.45 -11.78 11.65
N ALA A 27 -4.60 -11.16 11.92
CA ALA A 27 -4.69 -9.71 12.05
C ALA A 27 -4.48 -9.39 13.53
N GLU A 28 -3.42 -8.65 13.83
CA GLU A 28 -3.11 -8.17 15.18
C GLU A 28 -4.20 -7.17 15.64
N GLY A 29 -4.81 -6.47 14.67
CA GLY A 29 -6.06 -5.74 14.84
C GLY A 29 -6.11 -4.46 14.01
N PHE A 30 -7.26 -3.76 14.05
CA PHE A 30 -7.49 -2.58 13.21
C PHE A 30 -6.51 -1.44 13.50
N LEU A 31 -6.16 -1.23 14.76
CA LEU A 31 -5.22 -0.18 15.18
C LEU A 31 -3.79 -0.71 15.24
N GLU A 32 -3.65 -1.95 15.69
CA GLU A 32 -2.39 -2.64 15.94
C GLU A 32 -1.58 -2.80 14.63
N ASP A 33 -2.25 -3.16 13.53
CA ASP A 33 -1.62 -3.29 12.21
C ASP A 33 -1.65 -1.99 11.38
N THR A 34 -2.08 -0.86 11.97
CA THR A 34 -2.13 0.42 11.22
C THR A 34 -0.72 0.89 10.84
N LYS A 35 -0.56 1.29 9.57
CA LYS A 35 0.66 1.91 9.06
C LYS A 35 0.36 3.28 8.50
N ALA A 36 1.11 4.28 8.96
CA ALA A 36 1.03 5.65 8.49
C ALA A 36 2.39 6.12 7.96
N THR A 37 2.42 6.67 6.75
CA THR A 37 3.60 7.28 6.15
C THR A 37 3.28 8.71 5.74
N LEU A 38 4.09 9.67 6.18
CA LEU A 38 4.07 11.04 5.67
C LEU A 38 5.30 11.27 4.80
N ASN A 39 5.08 11.38 3.49
CA ASN A 39 6.13 11.70 2.53
C ASN A 39 6.20 13.22 2.34
N LEU A 40 7.35 13.79 2.70
CA LEU A 40 7.71 15.17 2.42
C LEU A 40 8.52 15.19 1.13
N ARG A 41 7.92 15.67 0.04
CA ARG A 41 8.58 15.75 -1.26
C ARG A 41 8.82 17.22 -1.60
N ASN A 42 10.10 17.60 -1.68
CA ASN A 42 10.51 18.84 -2.29
C ASN A 42 10.88 18.57 -3.75
N ALA A 43 10.23 19.25 -4.70
CA ALA A 43 10.43 19.00 -6.13
C ALA A 43 10.60 20.30 -6.90
N TYR A 44 11.78 20.47 -7.49
CA TYR A 44 12.06 21.54 -8.43
C TYR A 44 12.01 20.99 -9.86
N PHE A 45 11.23 21.64 -10.72
CA PHE A 45 11.08 21.29 -12.12
C PHE A 45 11.49 22.47 -12.99
N ASN A 46 12.40 22.25 -13.94
CA ASN A 46 12.83 23.26 -14.90
C ASN A 46 12.93 22.64 -16.29
N ARG A 47 12.22 23.23 -17.24
CA ARG A 47 12.19 22.83 -18.63
C ARG A 47 12.42 24.06 -19.51
N ASN A 48 13.48 23.97 -20.31
CA ASN A 48 13.78 24.92 -21.37
C ASN A 48 13.17 24.43 -22.68
N PHE A 49 12.33 25.25 -23.32
CA PHE A 49 11.75 24.91 -24.61
C PHE A 49 12.67 25.42 -25.72
N THR A 50 13.10 24.51 -26.59
CA THR A 50 14.04 24.82 -27.68
C THR A 50 13.34 25.15 -29.00
N ASN A 51 12.05 24.82 -29.14
CA ASN A 51 11.26 25.20 -30.30
C ASN A 51 10.62 26.58 -30.06
N PRO A 52 10.97 27.62 -30.85
CA PRO A 52 10.47 28.98 -30.66
C PRO A 52 8.96 29.12 -30.94
N ALA A 53 8.33 28.14 -31.58
CA ALA A 53 6.90 28.11 -31.85
C ALA A 53 6.11 27.24 -30.86
N TYR A 54 6.74 26.71 -29.80
CA TYR A 54 6.06 25.91 -28.78
C TYR A 54 5.44 26.80 -27.68
N PRO A 55 4.26 26.46 -27.11
CA PRO A 55 3.34 25.42 -27.57
C PRO A 55 2.58 25.81 -28.85
N SER A 56 2.53 27.11 -29.17
CA SER A 56 1.95 27.64 -30.39
C SER A 56 2.68 28.93 -30.82
N ALA A 57 2.79 29.17 -32.14
CA ALA A 57 3.39 30.39 -32.68
C ALA A 57 2.68 31.69 -32.22
N ALA A 58 1.39 31.59 -31.84
CA ALA A 58 0.61 32.72 -31.33
C ALA A 58 0.83 32.98 -29.82
N ASN A 59 1.33 32.00 -29.08
CA ASN A 59 1.63 32.11 -27.65
C ASN A 59 2.87 31.26 -27.33
N PRO A 60 4.07 31.73 -27.72
CA PRO A 60 5.29 30.97 -27.51
C PRO A 60 5.72 31.03 -26.03
N GLN A 61 6.20 29.90 -25.52
CA GLN A 61 6.72 29.75 -24.17
C GLN A 61 8.15 29.23 -24.24
N ASN A 62 9.09 30.00 -23.67
CA ASN A 62 10.52 29.66 -23.69
C ASN A 62 10.94 28.80 -22.50
N LYS A 63 10.23 28.89 -21.37
CA LYS A 63 10.57 28.19 -20.11
C LYS A 63 9.32 27.77 -19.35
N ALA A 64 9.37 26.60 -18.70
CA ALA A 64 8.47 26.21 -17.62
C ALA A 64 9.32 25.87 -16.40
N GLU A 65 9.08 26.56 -15.30
CA GLU A 65 9.79 26.35 -14.04
C GLU A 65 8.79 26.39 -12.91
N GLU A 66 8.83 25.39 -12.03
CA GLU A 66 7.97 25.32 -10.87
C GLU A 66 8.74 24.67 -9.72
N TRP A 67 8.53 25.18 -8.51
CA TRP A 67 9.03 24.59 -7.29
C TRP A 67 7.90 24.34 -6.31
N THR A 68 7.76 23.10 -5.85
CA THR A 68 6.70 22.72 -4.91
C THR A 68 7.25 21.97 -3.70
N GLN A 69 6.58 22.19 -2.56
CA GLN A 69 6.67 21.34 -1.39
C GLN A 69 5.37 20.55 -1.26
N ASN A 70 5.48 19.23 -1.26
CA ASN A 70 4.36 18.32 -1.21
C ASN A 70 4.37 17.53 0.10
N PHE A 71 3.17 17.30 0.63
CA PHE A 71 2.89 16.50 1.81
C PHE A 71 1.92 15.40 1.38
N ILE A 72 2.38 14.16 1.37
CA ILE A 72 1.58 13.00 0.97
C ILE A 72 1.45 12.10 2.18
N LEU A 73 0.25 12.04 2.75
CA LEU A 73 -0.10 11.19 3.87
C LEU A 73 -0.78 9.93 3.34
N ASP A 74 -0.17 8.77 3.58
CA ASP A 74 -0.74 7.45 3.28
C ASP A 74 -0.94 6.71 4.61
N VAL A 75 -2.19 6.48 4.99
CA VAL A 75 -2.57 5.73 6.20
C VAL A 75 -3.41 4.54 5.79
N LYS A 76 -3.00 3.36 6.25
CA LYS A 76 -3.71 2.11 6.03
C LYS A 76 -3.97 1.48 7.36
N SER A 77 -5.24 1.26 7.69
CA SER A 77 -5.58 0.55 8.93
C SER A 77 -5.18 -0.93 8.82
N GLY A 78 -5.10 -1.59 9.97
CA GLY A 78 -5.22 -3.03 10.02
C GLY A 78 -6.63 -3.50 9.66
N TYR A 79 -6.84 -4.81 9.67
CA TYR A 79 -8.17 -5.41 9.59
C TYR A 79 -8.72 -5.73 10.98
N THR A 80 -10.03 -5.56 11.18
CA THR A 80 -10.68 -6.04 12.41
C THR A 80 -10.54 -7.57 12.56
N PRO A 81 -10.29 -8.12 13.76
CA PRO A 81 -10.23 -9.56 13.96
C PRO A 81 -11.57 -10.24 13.69
N GLY A 82 -11.55 -11.42 13.06
CA GLY A 82 -12.74 -12.20 12.77
C GLY A 82 -12.65 -12.97 11.46
N VAL A 83 -13.70 -13.73 11.13
CA VAL A 83 -13.79 -14.48 9.86
C VAL A 83 -13.81 -13.54 8.65
N VAL A 84 -14.39 -12.34 8.82
CA VAL A 84 -14.34 -11.25 7.85
C VAL A 84 -13.78 -10.02 8.55
N GLY A 85 -12.64 -9.54 8.07
CA GLY A 85 -12.01 -8.33 8.58
C GLY A 85 -12.38 -7.10 7.77
N PHE A 86 -12.56 -5.96 8.44
CA PHE A 86 -12.80 -4.67 7.82
C PHE A 86 -11.60 -3.75 8.05
N GLY A 87 -11.23 -2.99 7.02
CA GLY A 87 -10.14 -2.02 7.03
C GLY A 87 -10.53 -0.76 6.27
N VAL A 88 -9.80 0.33 6.50
CA VAL A 88 -9.98 1.63 5.86
C VAL A 88 -8.61 2.21 5.50
N ASP A 89 -8.51 2.72 4.28
CA ASP A 89 -7.34 3.42 3.79
C ASP A 89 -7.66 4.91 3.57
N VAL A 90 -6.71 5.78 3.91
CA VAL A 90 -6.79 7.23 3.72
C VAL A 90 -5.55 7.72 2.97
N LEU A 91 -5.76 8.39 1.85
CA LEU A 91 -4.71 9.09 1.10
C LEU A 91 -4.99 10.59 1.10
N GLY A 92 -4.15 11.34 1.81
CA GLY A 92 -4.15 12.80 1.84
C GLY A 92 -3.02 13.35 0.98
N THR A 93 -3.32 14.31 0.11
CA THR A 93 -2.30 15.00 -0.68
C THR A 93 -2.47 16.51 -0.55
N PHE A 94 -1.37 17.19 -0.25
CA PHE A 94 -1.31 18.64 -0.22
C PHE A 94 -0.03 19.11 -0.90
N SER A 95 -0.12 20.18 -1.69
CA SER A 95 1.00 20.75 -2.41
C SER A 95 0.98 22.26 -2.26
N GLN A 96 2.10 22.81 -1.78
CA GLN A 96 2.32 24.24 -1.70
C GLN A 96 3.30 24.65 -2.79
N LYS A 97 2.88 25.59 -3.65
CA LYS A 97 3.81 26.25 -4.57
C LYS A 97 4.76 27.14 -3.77
N LEU A 98 6.05 26.99 -4.04
CA LEU A 98 7.11 27.81 -3.47
C LEU A 98 7.53 28.91 -4.46
N ASP A 99 7.66 28.57 -5.74
CA ASP A 99 8.05 29.48 -6.82
C ASP A 99 7.64 28.96 -8.20
N GLY A 100 7.67 29.82 -9.23
CA GLY A 100 7.28 29.52 -10.62
C GLY A 100 6.07 30.29 -11.13
#